data_AF-A0A397FVK3-F1
#
_entry.id   AF-A0A397FVK3-F1
#
_cell.length_a   1.000
_cell.length_b   1.000
_cell.length_c   1.000
_cell.angle_alpha   90.00
_cell.angle_beta   90.00
_cell.angle_gamma   90.00
#
_symmetry.space_group_name_H-M   'P 1'
#
loop_
_entity.id
_entity.type
_entity.pdbx_description
1 polymer ?
#
loop_
_entity_poly.entity_id
_entity_poly.type
_entity_poly.pdbx_seq_one_letter_code
_entity_poly.pdbx_strand_id
1 'polypeptide(L)'
;GEQLLSKSSLDEAWRLVTILQQHAPHDVDTHVAAFDVAFRRQKWLLCLQALLAAHATDGSWHPKTLVRLVRLYTAAAPAAVGVVASFLENGKAVLFQGLNDIAAILKHVAATHTSLEWQVAVAEAESLAHGSFKAGTVALWLQDKGASSLGVYETAVRVVEKYGSQKDQDAFKQTAKTWFPYATLFGNKYDMK
;
A
#
# COMPACT_ATOMS: atom_id res chain seq x y z
N GLY A 1 -26.49 15.82 -9.85
CA GLY A 1 -25.78 14.53 -10.00
C GLY A 1 -25.02 14.45 -11.31
N GLU A 2 -25.70 14.63 -12.45
CA GLU A 2 -25.12 14.42 -13.79
C GLU A 2 -23.92 15.30 -14.14
N GLN A 3 -23.87 16.55 -13.68
CA GLN A 3 -22.71 17.45 -13.87
C GLN A 3 -21.44 17.02 -13.10
N LEU A 4 -21.56 16.14 -12.10
CA LEU A 4 -20.40 15.54 -11.42
C LEU A 4 -19.85 14.34 -12.20
N LEU A 5 -20.71 13.65 -12.96
CA LEU A 5 -20.32 12.53 -13.83
C LEU A 5 -19.64 13.01 -15.12
N SER A 6 -19.88 14.27 -15.53
CA SER A 6 -19.25 14.83 -16.73
C SER A 6 -17.80 15.29 -16.53
N LYS A 7 -17.29 15.29 -15.29
CA LYS A 7 -15.90 15.66 -14.98
C LYS A 7 -15.00 14.44 -14.98
N SER A 8 -13.74 14.63 -15.38
CA SER A 8 -12.68 13.62 -15.23
C SER A 8 -12.50 13.28 -13.74
N SER A 9 -12.77 12.02 -13.38
CA SER A 9 -12.69 11.53 -11.99
C SER A 9 -11.30 11.70 -11.39
N LEU A 10 -10.25 11.58 -12.21
CA LEU A 10 -8.86 11.78 -11.78
C LEU A 10 -8.52 13.25 -11.55
N ASP A 11 -9.13 14.17 -12.28
CA ASP A 11 -8.87 15.61 -12.09
C ASP A 11 -9.58 16.12 -10.84
N GLU A 12 -10.79 15.65 -10.54
CA GLU A 12 -11.46 15.95 -9.27
C GLU A 12 -10.71 15.31 -8.08
N ALA A 13 -10.23 14.07 -8.22
CA ALA A 13 -9.39 13.44 -7.20
C ALA A 13 -8.10 14.23 -6.95
N TRP A 14 -7.45 14.73 -8.01
CA TRP A 14 -6.25 15.56 -7.88
C TRP A 14 -6.54 16.91 -7.19
N ARG A 15 -7.70 17.52 -7.47
CA ARG A 15 -8.15 18.74 -6.79
C ARG A 15 -8.29 18.51 -5.29
N LEU A 16 -8.91 17.41 -4.87
CA LEU A 16 -9.05 17.05 -3.46
C LEU A 16 -7.70 16.76 -2.80
N VAL A 17 -6.83 16.01 -3.46
CA VAL A 17 -5.45 15.76 -2.99
C VAL A 17 -4.72 17.08 -2.77
N THR A 18 -4.85 18.05 -3.67
CA THR A 18 -4.16 19.35 -3.54
C THR A 18 -4.64 20.10 -2.30
N ILE A 19 -5.94 20.04 -1.98
CA ILE A 19 -6.49 20.61 -0.74
C ILE A 19 -5.91 19.89 0.49
N LEU A 20 -5.84 18.56 0.46
CA LEU A 20 -5.23 17.78 1.55
C LEU A 20 -3.74 18.13 1.74
N GLN A 21 -2.98 18.29 0.66
CA GLN A 21 -1.57 18.69 0.73
C GLN A 21 -1.38 20.08 1.34
N GLN A 22 -2.35 20.99 1.16
CA GLN A 22 -2.32 22.33 1.76
C GLN A 22 -2.66 22.32 3.25
N HIS A 23 -3.62 21.49 3.67
CA HIS A 23 -4.18 21.54 5.02
C HIS A 23 -3.72 20.40 5.95
N ALA A 24 -3.24 19.30 5.41
CA ALA A 24 -2.73 18.13 6.13
C ALA A 24 -1.40 17.62 5.53
N PRO A 25 -0.35 18.47 5.41
CA PRO A 25 0.92 18.08 4.81
C PRO A 25 1.74 17.10 5.67
N HIS A 26 1.41 16.98 6.96
CA HIS A 26 2.07 16.07 7.91
C HIS A 26 1.31 14.76 8.08
N ASP A 27 0.28 14.51 7.28
CA ASP A 27 -0.43 13.23 7.28
C ASP A 27 0.12 12.35 6.15
N VAL A 28 0.58 11.15 6.51
CA VAL A 28 1.05 10.15 5.55
C VAL A 28 -0.05 9.77 4.57
N ASP A 29 -1.30 9.72 5.01
CA ASP A 29 -2.44 9.36 4.16
C ASP A 29 -2.70 10.39 3.05
N THR A 30 -2.39 11.67 3.29
CA THR A 30 -2.40 12.71 2.26
C THR A 30 -1.44 12.37 1.13
N HIS A 31 -0.21 11.98 1.46
CA HIS A 31 0.82 11.67 0.46
C HIS A 31 0.59 10.32 -0.22
N VAL A 32 0.04 9.35 0.49
CA VAL A 32 -0.41 8.06 -0.07
C VAL A 32 -1.50 8.30 -1.11
N ALA A 33 -2.50 9.15 -0.82
CA ALA A 33 -3.53 9.53 -1.78
C ALA A 33 -2.95 10.29 -2.99
N ALA A 34 -2.01 11.21 -2.73
CA ALA A 34 -1.33 11.95 -3.80
C ALA A 34 -0.58 11.03 -4.76
N PHE A 35 0.16 10.05 -4.22
CA PHE A 35 0.83 9.03 -5.01
C PHE A 35 -0.16 8.25 -5.86
N ASP A 36 -1.24 7.75 -5.25
CA ASP A 36 -2.20 6.87 -5.90
C ASP A 36 -2.93 7.57 -7.07
N VAL A 37 -3.21 8.87 -6.97
CA VAL A 37 -3.77 9.66 -8.07
C VAL A 37 -2.71 9.96 -9.12
N ALA A 38 -1.51 10.39 -8.73
CA ALA A 38 -0.41 10.69 -9.64
C ALA A 38 0.02 9.47 -10.48
N PHE A 39 0.05 8.29 -9.86
CA PHE A 39 0.42 7.04 -10.50
C PHE A 39 -0.58 6.65 -11.59
N ARG A 40 -1.88 6.79 -11.31
CA ARG A 40 -2.95 6.55 -12.30
C ARG A 40 -2.91 7.55 -13.46
N ARG A 41 -2.44 8.78 -13.22
CA ARG A 41 -2.20 9.81 -14.24
C ARG A 41 -0.85 9.69 -14.94
N GLN A 42 -0.06 8.67 -14.63
CA GLN A 42 1.29 8.44 -15.15
C GLN A 42 2.25 9.62 -14.94
N LYS A 43 2.08 10.35 -13.83
CA LYS A 43 2.93 11.47 -13.45
C LYS A 43 4.00 11.01 -12.46
N TRP A 44 5.06 10.41 -12.96
CA TRP A 44 6.09 9.74 -12.15
C TRP A 44 6.84 10.67 -11.18
N LEU A 45 7.11 11.91 -11.57
CA LEU A 45 7.75 12.89 -10.68
C LEU A 45 6.84 13.31 -9.51
N LEU A 46 5.53 13.37 -9.73
CA LEU A 46 4.57 13.62 -8.65
C LEU A 46 4.46 12.41 -7.70
N CYS A 47 4.61 11.19 -8.23
CA CYS A 47 4.73 9.98 -7.41
C CYS A 47 5.97 10.04 -6.53
N LEU A 48 7.13 10.41 -7.11
CA LEU A 48 8.38 10.58 -6.37
C LEU A 48 8.25 11.66 -5.29
N GLN A 49 7.69 12.82 -5.63
CA GLN A 49 7.46 13.93 -4.70
C GLN A 49 6.60 13.48 -3.50
N ALA A 50 5.51 12.74 -3.76
CA ALA A 50 4.65 12.23 -2.71
C ALA A 50 5.38 11.26 -1.77
N LEU A 51 6.20 10.34 -2.30
CA LEU A 51 7.00 9.43 -1.47
C LEU A 51 8.06 10.17 -0.64
N LEU A 52 8.73 11.16 -1.21
CA LEU A 52 9.70 11.97 -0.49
C LEU A 52 9.04 12.79 0.63
N ALA A 53 7.87 13.37 0.38
CA ALA A 53 7.12 14.12 1.39
C ALA A 53 6.60 13.22 2.52
N ALA A 54 6.12 12.02 2.19
CA ALA A 54 5.73 11.02 3.19
C ALA A 54 6.93 10.59 4.05
N HIS A 55 8.09 10.33 3.42
CA HIS A 55 9.31 9.96 4.14
C HIS A 55 9.82 11.10 5.04
N ALA A 56 9.71 12.35 4.62
CA ALA A 56 10.07 13.51 5.43
C ALA A 56 9.17 13.70 6.67
N THR A 57 7.97 13.13 6.67
CA THR A 57 7.03 13.20 7.79
C THR A 57 7.39 12.20 8.89
N ASP A 58 7.62 10.94 8.52
CA ASP A 58 7.87 9.85 9.49
C ASP A 58 9.35 9.59 9.77
N GLY A 59 10.25 10.14 8.94
CA GLY A 59 11.70 9.91 9.01
C GLY A 59 12.13 8.46 8.73
N SER A 60 11.20 7.56 8.40
CA SER A 60 11.42 6.13 8.20
C SER A 60 10.48 5.59 7.12
N TRP A 61 10.50 4.27 6.87
CA TRP A 61 9.50 3.65 6.02
C TRP A 61 8.18 3.47 6.77
N HIS A 62 7.08 3.55 6.04
CA HIS A 62 5.73 3.29 6.55
C HIS A 62 5.11 2.13 5.74
N PRO A 63 4.29 1.23 6.32
CA PRO A 63 3.68 0.11 5.60
C PRO A 63 2.98 0.54 4.30
N LYS A 64 2.19 1.61 4.38
CA LYS A 64 1.49 2.20 3.22
C LYS A 64 2.45 2.74 2.15
N THR A 65 3.59 3.34 2.52
CA THR A 65 4.53 3.93 1.56
C THR A 65 5.46 2.89 0.94
N LEU A 66 5.77 1.80 1.65
CA LEU A 66 6.58 0.68 1.14
C LEU A 66 6.01 0.10 -0.16
N VAL A 67 4.72 -0.25 -0.15
CA VAL A 67 4.02 -0.81 -1.32
C VAL A 67 4.12 0.11 -2.53
N ARG A 68 4.05 1.42 -2.30
CA ARG A 68 4.05 2.46 -3.32
C ARG A 68 5.46 2.73 -3.85
N LEU A 69 6.46 2.70 -2.98
CA LEU A 69 7.87 2.70 -3.36
C LEU A 69 8.16 1.52 -4.29
N VAL A 70 7.79 0.30 -3.91
CA VAL A 70 7.97 -0.87 -4.77
C VAL A 70 7.25 -0.69 -6.10
N ARG A 71 5.99 -0.24 -6.08
CA ARG A 71 5.21 0.00 -7.29
C ARG A 71 5.85 1.02 -8.25
N LEU A 72 6.41 2.12 -7.74
CA LEU A 72 7.08 3.12 -8.55
C LEU A 72 8.32 2.53 -9.24
N TYR A 73 9.13 1.79 -8.50
CA TYR A 73 10.40 1.27 -9.01
C TYR A 73 10.28 -0.04 -9.80
N THR A 74 9.19 -0.79 -9.65
CA THR A 74 8.94 -1.99 -10.47
C THR A 74 8.16 -1.69 -11.75
N ALA A 75 7.19 -0.77 -11.73
CA ALA A 75 6.33 -0.51 -12.88
C ALA A 75 6.70 0.75 -13.67
N ALA A 76 7.10 1.84 -12.99
CA ALA A 76 7.26 3.14 -13.63
C ALA A 76 8.73 3.50 -13.92
N ALA A 77 9.67 3.13 -13.05
CA ALA A 77 11.10 3.39 -13.29
C ALA A 77 11.63 2.73 -14.57
N PRO A 78 11.26 1.48 -14.92
CA PRO A 78 11.68 0.89 -16.20
C PRO A 78 11.10 1.59 -17.44
N ALA A 79 9.96 2.27 -17.30
CA ALA A 79 9.29 2.99 -18.38
C ALA A 79 9.69 4.47 -18.47
N ALA A 80 10.47 4.99 -17.51
CA ALA A 80 10.89 6.37 -17.47
C ALA A 80 12.04 6.65 -18.44
N VAL A 81 12.03 7.82 -19.08
CA VAL A 81 13.07 8.26 -20.02
C VAL A 81 13.58 9.66 -19.70
N GLY A 82 14.83 9.93 -20.09
CA GLY A 82 15.46 11.24 -19.95
C GLY A 82 15.48 11.75 -18.50
N VAL A 83 15.08 13.00 -18.32
CA VAL A 83 15.11 13.71 -17.02
C VAL A 83 14.33 12.95 -15.94
N VAL A 84 13.20 12.32 -16.29
CA VAL A 84 12.38 11.58 -15.32
C VAL A 84 13.14 10.39 -14.74
N ALA A 85 13.87 9.65 -15.58
CA ALA A 85 14.69 8.54 -15.12
C ALA A 85 15.79 9.01 -14.16
N SER A 86 16.48 10.11 -14.49
CA SER A 86 17.51 10.69 -13.63
C SER A 86 16.98 11.10 -12.25
N PHE A 87 15.79 11.71 -12.18
CA PHE A 87 15.18 12.05 -10.90
C PHE A 87 14.76 10.81 -10.10
N LEU A 88 14.23 9.78 -10.75
CA LEU A 88 13.90 8.52 -10.07
C LEU A 88 15.14 7.82 -9.51
N GLU A 89 16.26 7.82 -10.25
CA GLU A 89 17.54 7.31 -9.76
C GLU A 89 18.04 8.12 -8.56
N ASN A 90 18.02 9.45 -8.63
CA ASN A 90 18.39 10.31 -7.51
C ASN A 90 17.49 10.09 -6.28
N GLY A 91 16.20 9.79 -6.50
CA GLY A 91 15.25 9.45 -5.45
C GLY A 91 15.66 8.24 -4.61
N LYS A 92 16.40 7.29 -5.18
CA LYS A 92 16.87 6.09 -4.45
C LYS A 92 17.79 6.47 -3.30
N ALA A 93 18.64 7.49 -3.46
CA ALA A 93 19.57 7.92 -2.42
C ALA A 93 18.87 8.30 -1.11
N VAL A 94 17.64 8.81 -1.20
CA VAL A 94 16.80 9.13 -0.03
C VAL A 94 15.93 7.92 0.35
N LEU A 95 15.15 7.42 -0.60
CA LEU A 95 14.09 6.45 -0.31
C LEU A 95 14.58 5.04 0.03
N PHE A 96 15.79 4.66 -0.42
CA PHE A 96 16.35 3.33 -0.17
C PHE A 96 17.16 3.28 1.14
N GLN A 97 17.42 4.43 1.77
CA GLN A 97 18.13 4.52 3.05
C GLN A 97 19.44 3.71 3.10
N GLY A 98 20.20 3.73 2.00
CA GLY A 98 21.48 3.01 1.87
C GLY A 98 21.39 1.55 1.42
N LEU A 99 20.18 1.03 1.17
CA LEU A 99 20.00 -0.30 0.57
C LEU A 99 20.12 -0.24 -0.96
N ASN A 100 20.59 -1.33 -1.55
CA ASN A 100 20.97 -1.36 -2.98
C ASN A 100 19.78 -1.54 -3.93
N ASP A 101 18.76 -2.30 -3.52
CA ASP A 101 17.64 -2.67 -4.36
C ASP A 101 16.36 -2.95 -3.56
N ILE A 102 15.25 -3.15 -4.27
CA ILE A 102 13.93 -3.45 -3.69
C ILE A 102 13.95 -4.74 -2.86
N ALA A 103 14.68 -5.77 -3.29
CA ALA A 103 14.74 -7.04 -2.57
C ALA A 103 15.45 -6.88 -1.22
N ALA A 104 16.51 -6.08 -1.17
CA ALA A 104 17.21 -5.72 0.05
C ALA A 104 16.31 -4.92 1.01
N ILE A 105 15.50 -3.97 0.50
CA ILE A 105 14.53 -3.22 1.30
C ILE A 105 13.49 -4.17 1.91
N LEU A 106 12.87 -5.02 1.10
CA LEU A 106 11.83 -5.94 1.58
C LEU A 106 12.39 -6.91 2.62
N LYS A 107 13.59 -7.46 2.39
CA LYS A 107 14.28 -8.33 3.35
C LYS A 107 14.58 -7.60 4.67
N HIS A 108 15.06 -6.36 4.60
CA HIS A 108 15.35 -5.56 5.78
C HIS A 108 14.08 -5.28 6.57
N VAL A 109 13.03 -4.77 5.91
CA VAL A 109 11.76 -4.44 6.55
C VAL A 109 11.12 -5.67 7.19
N ALA A 110 11.11 -6.82 6.51
CA ALA A 110 10.56 -8.07 7.03
C ALA A 110 11.32 -8.59 8.27
N ALA A 111 12.63 -8.28 8.38
CA ALA A 111 13.43 -8.64 9.54
C ALA A 111 13.25 -7.67 10.72
N THR A 112 13.05 -6.39 10.42
CA THR A 112 12.95 -5.32 11.44
C THR A 112 11.54 -5.20 12.02
N HIS A 113 10.49 -5.51 11.24
CA HIS A 113 9.11 -5.30 11.65
C HIS A 113 8.27 -6.57 11.56
N THR A 114 7.61 -6.92 12.66
CA THR A 114 6.86 -8.17 12.81
C THR A 114 5.35 -7.99 12.96
N SER A 115 4.83 -6.76 13.05
CA SER A 115 3.39 -6.52 13.16
C SER A 115 2.65 -6.97 11.91
N LEU A 116 1.37 -7.33 12.04
CA LEU A 116 0.55 -7.76 10.91
C LEU A 116 0.52 -6.70 9.80
N GLU A 117 0.46 -5.41 10.16
CA GLU A 117 0.47 -4.31 9.18
C GLU A 117 1.71 -4.34 8.28
N TRP A 118 2.89 -4.55 8.88
CA TRP A 118 4.13 -4.69 8.13
C TRP A 118 4.19 -5.98 7.33
N GLN A 119 3.76 -7.10 7.90
CA GLN A 119 3.71 -8.39 7.19
C GLN A 119 2.81 -8.32 5.95
N VAL A 120 1.66 -7.63 6.05
CA VAL A 120 0.74 -7.42 4.93
C VAL A 120 1.37 -6.53 3.85
N ALA A 121 1.98 -5.42 4.26
CA ALA A 121 2.65 -4.51 3.33
C ALA A 121 3.82 -5.18 2.59
N VAL A 122 4.64 -5.97 3.30
CA VAL A 122 5.75 -6.73 2.71
C VAL A 122 5.21 -7.74 1.70
N ALA A 123 4.19 -8.54 2.05
CA ALA A 123 3.68 -9.53 1.11
C ALA A 123 3.02 -8.89 -0.12
N GLU A 124 2.32 -7.75 0.04
CA GLU A 124 1.78 -7.01 -1.09
C GLU A 124 2.91 -6.52 -2.00
N ALA A 125 3.97 -5.97 -1.41
CA ALA A 125 5.12 -5.47 -2.16
C ALA A 125 5.90 -6.59 -2.85
N GLU A 126 6.12 -7.73 -2.19
CA GLU A 126 6.70 -8.93 -2.80
C GLU A 126 5.83 -9.44 -3.96
N SER A 127 4.51 -9.46 -3.78
CA SER A 127 3.57 -9.89 -4.82
C SER A 127 3.58 -8.94 -6.02
N LEU A 128 3.74 -7.63 -5.78
CA LEU A 128 3.93 -6.64 -6.85
C LEU A 128 5.25 -6.81 -7.60
N ALA A 129 6.33 -7.15 -6.90
CA ALA A 129 7.65 -7.31 -7.51
C ALA A 129 7.80 -8.62 -8.29
N HIS A 130 7.20 -9.70 -7.80
CA HIS A 130 7.39 -11.06 -8.33
C HIS A 130 6.15 -11.63 -9.04
N GLY A 131 5.02 -10.94 -9.01
CA GLY A 131 3.77 -11.39 -9.63
C GLY A 131 3.16 -12.64 -8.99
N SER A 132 3.59 -13.03 -7.78
CA SER A 132 3.09 -14.23 -7.10
C SER A 132 2.94 -14.00 -5.60
N PHE A 133 1.92 -14.63 -5.01
CA PHE A 133 1.67 -14.62 -3.58
C PHE A 133 2.36 -15.82 -2.91
N LYS A 134 3.20 -15.55 -1.91
CA LYS A 134 4.01 -16.57 -1.27
C LYS A 134 3.14 -17.55 -0.45
N ALA A 135 3.40 -18.84 -0.62
CA ALA A 135 2.73 -19.89 0.13
C ALA A 135 3.01 -19.76 1.63
N GLY A 136 1.99 -19.98 2.46
CA GLY A 136 2.10 -19.90 3.92
C GLY A 136 1.99 -18.48 4.51
N THR A 137 1.92 -17.44 3.67
CA THR A 137 1.75 -16.04 4.13
C THR A 137 0.49 -15.86 4.97
N VAL A 138 -0.66 -16.40 4.53
CA VAL A 138 -1.91 -16.33 5.32
C VAL A 138 -1.77 -17.03 6.67
N ALA A 139 -1.12 -18.20 6.72
CA ALA A 139 -0.92 -18.92 7.97
C ALA A 139 -0.05 -18.12 8.96
N LEU A 140 0.93 -17.37 8.47
CA LEU A 140 1.73 -16.45 9.28
C LEU A 140 0.88 -15.30 9.82
N TRP A 141 0.06 -14.66 8.98
CA TRP A 141 -0.81 -13.55 9.39
C TRP A 141 -1.82 -13.94 10.46
N LEU A 142 -2.38 -15.15 10.36
CA LEU A 142 -3.34 -15.67 11.34
C LEU A 142 -2.70 -15.93 12.72
N GLN A 143 -1.38 -15.82 12.88
CA GLN A 143 -0.73 -15.85 14.20
C GLN A 143 -1.01 -14.58 15.02
N ASP A 144 -1.47 -13.49 14.38
CA ASP A 144 -1.87 -12.24 15.05
C ASP A 144 -3.09 -12.41 15.97
N LYS A 145 -3.95 -13.42 15.72
CA LYS A 145 -5.09 -13.79 16.57
C LYS A 145 -6.05 -12.63 16.91
N GLY A 146 -6.27 -11.72 15.97
CA GLY A 146 -7.16 -10.57 16.14
C GLY A 146 -6.59 -9.45 17.01
N ALA A 147 -5.27 -9.44 17.27
CA ALA A 147 -4.63 -8.39 18.07
C ALA A 147 -4.57 -7.05 17.32
N SER A 148 -4.40 -7.09 16.00
CA SER A 148 -4.36 -5.90 15.15
C SER A 148 -5.75 -5.32 14.86
N SER A 149 -5.81 -4.04 14.49
CA SER A 149 -7.07 -3.33 14.22
C SER A 149 -7.81 -3.90 13.01
N LEU A 150 -9.13 -3.70 12.97
CA LEU A 150 -9.97 -4.14 11.85
C LEU A 150 -9.48 -3.60 10.49
N GLY A 151 -8.94 -2.37 10.45
CA GLY A 151 -8.40 -1.77 9.24
C GLY A 151 -7.16 -2.50 8.69
N VAL A 152 -6.34 -3.09 9.56
CA VAL A 152 -5.22 -3.95 9.14
C VAL A 152 -5.74 -5.24 8.51
N TYR A 153 -6.75 -5.86 9.12
CA TYR A 153 -7.39 -7.05 8.57
C TYR A 153 -8.13 -6.77 7.25
N GLU A 154 -8.74 -5.60 7.09
CA GLU A 154 -9.33 -5.17 5.81
C GLU A 154 -8.27 -5.02 4.72
N THR A 155 -7.11 -4.50 5.07
CA THR A 155 -5.98 -4.42 4.15
C THR A 155 -5.47 -5.82 3.79
N ALA A 156 -5.34 -6.72 4.77
CA ALA A 156 -4.98 -8.11 4.53
C ALA A 156 -5.98 -8.80 3.58
N VAL A 157 -7.30 -8.66 3.80
CA VAL A 157 -8.34 -9.20 2.90
C VAL A 157 -8.12 -8.73 1.48
N ARG A 158 -7.92 -7.43 1.25
CA ARG A 158 -7.69 -6.88 -0.10
C ARG A 158 -6.45 -7.46 -0.76
N VAL A 159 -5.39 -7.72 0.00
CA VAL A 159 -4.17 -8.34 -0.53
C VAL A 159 -4.40 -9.81 -0.90
N VAL A 160 -5.06 -10.60 -0.04
CA VAL A 160 -5.38 -12.00 -0.35
C VAL A 160 -6.37 -12.12 -1.52
N GLU A 161 -7.36 -11.24 -1.60
CA GLU A 161 -8.30 -11.21 -2.74
C GLU A 161 -7.60 -10.91 -4.06
N LYS A 162 -6.58 -10.05 -4.03
CA LYS A 162 -5.87 -9.61 -5.22
C LYS A 162 -4.80 -10.59 -5.68
N TYR A 163 -4.07 -11.22 -4.76
CA TYR A 163 -2.89 -12.04 -5.10
C TYR A 163 -2.99 -13.49 -4.61
N GLY A 164 -3.77 -13.75 -3.56
CA GLY A 164 -3.91 -15.07 -2.96
C GLY A 164 -4.87 -15.99 -3.73
N SER A 165 -4.78 -17.29 -3.44
CA SER A 165 -5.71 -18.27 -4.00
C SER A 165 -7.08 -18.23 -3.31
N GLN A 166 -8.11 -18.82 -3.93
CA GLN A 166 -9.43 -18.95 -3.27
C GLN A 166 -9.31 -19.64 -1.90
N LYS A 167 -8.43 -20.65 -1.79
CA LYS A 167 -8.15 -21.33 -0.53
C LYS A 167 -7.59 -20.38 0.53
N ASP A 168 -6.68 -19.50 0.15
CA ASP A 168 -6.10 -18.49 1.05
C ASP A 168 -7.16 -17.50 1.51
N GLN A 169 -8.03 -17.06 0.59
CA GLN A 169 -9.14 -16.14 0.88
C GLN A 169 -10.11 -16.76 1.88
N ASP A 170 -10.53 -18.01 1.64
CA ASP A 170 -11.47 -18.73 2.50
C ASP A 170 -10.85 -18.96 3.89
N ALA A 171 -9.59 -19.43 3.95
CA ALA A 171 -8.90 -19.68 5.21
C ALA A 171 -8.76 -18.40 6.06
N PHE A 172 -8.39 -17.28 5.42
CA PHE A 172 -8.23 -16.00 6.12
C PHE A 172 -9.58 -15.48 6.62
N LYS A 173 -10.60 -15.42 5.74
CA LYS A 173 -11.93 -14.90 6.09
C LYS A 173 -12.61 -15.75 7.16
N GLN A 174 -12.58 -17.09 7.05
CA GLN A 174 -13.20 -17.98 8.03
C GLN A 174 -12.58 -17.83 9.43
N THR A 175 -11.26 -17.69 9.50
CA THR A 175 -10.57 -17.52 10.78
C THR A 175 -10.82 -16.12 11.36
N ALA A 176 -10.65 -15.06 10.55
CA ALA A 176 -10.89 -13.68 10.99
C ALA A 176 -12.34 -13.44 11.42
N LYS A 177 -13.30 -14.14 10.81
CA LYS A 177 -14.72 -14.11 11.19
C LYS A 177 -14.93 -14.43 12.67
N THR A 178 -14.14 -15.35 13.23
CA THR A 178 -14.23 -15.73 14.66
C THR A 178 -13.73 -14.65 15.61
N TRP A 179 -12.82 -13.79 15.16
CA TRP A 179 -12.25 -12.72 15.97
C TRP A 179 -13.07 -11.42 15.88
N PHE A 180 -13.74 -11.20 14.76
CA PHE A 180 -14.53 -9.99 14.50
C PHE A 180 -16.00 -10.32 14.20
N PRO A 181 -16.79 -10.75 15.21
CA PRO A 181 -18.16 -11.26 15.01
C PRO A 181 -19.13 -10.23 14.40
N TYR A 182 -18.87 -8.94 14.57
CA TYR A 182 -19.71 -7.87 14.05
C TYR A 182 -19.25 -7.32 12.69
N ALA A 183 -18.10 -7.77 12.17
CA ALA A 183 -17.56 -7.27 10.91
C ALA A 183 -18.16 -8.03 9.72
N THR A 184 -18.94 -7.33 8.90
CA THR A 184 -19.54 -7.87 7.66
C THR A 184 -18.50 -8.23 6.60
N LEU A 185 -17.32 -7.60 6.67
CA LEU A 185 -16.16 -7.85 5.81
C LEU A 185 -15.79 -9.34 5.69
N PHE A 186 -15.96 -10.12 6.77
CA PHE A 186 -15.64 -11.56 6.80
C PHE A 186 -16.87 -12.45 6.58
N GLY A 187 -17.99 -11.88 6.14
CA GLY A 187 -19.25 -12.61 5.93
C GLY A 187 -20.04 -12.90 7.21
N ASN A 188 -19.87 -12.08 8.25
CA ASN A 188 -20.80 -12.07 9.38
C ASN A 188 -22.12 -11.38 9.00
N LYS A 189 -23.23 -11.96 9.44
CA LYS A 189 -24.54 -11.31 9.39
C LYS A 189 -24.79 -10.67 10.75
N TYR A 190 -25.22 -9.41 10.72
CA TYR A 190 -25.59 -8.68 11.93
C TYR A 190 -27.00 -9.13 12.35
N ASP A 191 -27.11 -10.16 13.20
CA ASP A 191 -28.38 -10.50 13.82
C ASP A 191 -28.63 -9.56 15.01
N MET A 192 -29.45 -8.53 14.79
CA MET A 192 -30.05 -7.78 15.90
C MET A 192 -31.16 -8.65 16.50
N LYS A 193 -30.85 -9.37 17.58
CA LYS A 193 -31.88 -9.86 18.50
C LYS A 193 -32.12 -8.82 19.58
#